data_AF-A0A3D3CIE1-F1
#
_entry.id   AF-A0A3D3CIE1-F1
#
_cell.length_a   1.000
_cell.length_b   1.000
_cell.length_c   1.000
_cell.angle_alpha   90.00
_cell.angle_beta   90.00
_cell.angle_gamma   90.00
#
_symmetry.space_group_name_H-M   'P 1'
#
loop_
_entity.id
_entity.type
_entity.pdbx_description
1 polymer ?
#
loop_
_entity_poly.entity_id
_entity_poly.type
_entity_poly.pdbx_seq_one_letter_code
_entity_poly.pdbx_strand_id
1 'polypeptide(L)'
;YIYQCDLSRGIEHFRTAIGKGVEIIEYLRGHTSGLAVPTFVVDAPGGGGKIPVMPNYVLSSSDRKTVLRNFEGVLCVYSEPEDNRSRCLGSCKELCRRSAPEDREGIPRLFEGNALSIEPKELHRDRRRTKWRRDGE
;
A
#
# COMPACT_ATOMS: atom_id res chain seq x y z
N TYR A 1 10.40 -12.41 -7.72
CA TYR A 1 9.08 -11.82 -8.00
C TYR A 1 8.23 -12.83 -8.74
N ILE A 2 6.91 -12.80 -8.55
CA ILE A 2 5.91 -13.39 -9.45
C ILE A 2 5.16 -12.22 -10.08
N TYR A 3 5.02 -12.22 -11.41
CA TYR A 3 4.33 -11.15 -12.14
C TYR A 3 2.92 -11.59 -12.53
N GLN A 4 1.96 -10.71 -12.31
CA GLN A 4 0.68 -10.78 -12.99
C GLN A 4 0.89 -10.56 -14.49
N CYS A 5 0.20 -11.34 -15.31
CA CYS A 5 0.30 -11.20 -16.77
C CYS A 5 -0.23 -9.83 -17.25
N ASP A 6 0.61 -9.11 -18.00
CA ASP A 6 0.35 -7.76 -18.49
C ASP A 6 -0.89 -7.65 -19.39
N LEU A 7 -1.35 -6.41 -19.59
CA LEU A 7 -2.45 -6.04 -20.50
C LEU A 7 -2.03 -6.00 -21.98
N SER A 8 -0.99 -6.74 -22.37
CA SER A 8 -0.49 -6.71 -23.75
C SER A 8 -1.45 -7.41 -24.72
N ARG A 9 -1.46 -6.97 -25.98
CA ARG A 9 -2.34 -7.53 -27.01
C ARG A 9 -1.95 -8.97 -27.32
N GLY A 10 -2.94 -9.87 -27.39
CA GLY A 10 -2.76 -11.25 -27.84
C GLY A 10 -2.36 -12.24 -26.74
N ILE A 11 -2.15 -11.81 -25.49
CA ILE A 11 -1.75 -12.71 -24.39
C ILE A 11 -2.87 -12.96 -23.37
N GLU A 12 -4.13 -12.60 -23.69
CA GLU A 12 -5.26 -12.74 -22.77
C GLU A 12 -5.45 -14.17 -22.24
N HIS A 13 -5.25 -15.16 -23.10
CA HIS A 13 -5.38 -16.57 -22.76
C HIS A 13 -4.32 -17.09 -21.77
N PHE A 14 -3.25 -16.34 -21.53
CA PHE A 14 -2.27 -16.63 -20.47
C PHE A 14 -2.61 -15.95 -19.13
N ARG A 15 -3.61 -15.06 -19.11
CA ARG A 15 -3.89 -14.24 -17.93
C ARG A 15 -4.66 -15.06 -16.90
N THR A 16 -4.28 -14.85 -15.65
CA THR A 16 -5.00 -15.36 -14.49
C THR A 16 -5.67 -14.22 -13.74
N ALA A 17 -6.72 -14.52 -12.97
CA ALA A 17 -7.24 -13.56 -12.01
C ALA A 17 -6.17 -13.22 -10.95
N ILE A 18 -6.17 -11.98 -10.44
CA ILE A 18 -5.27 -11.54 -9.36
C ILE A 18 -5.42 -12.44 -8.13
N GLY A 19 -6.66 -12.88 -7.84
CA GLY A 19 -6.95 -13.81 -6.76
C GLY A 19 -6.14 -15.11 -6.84
N LYS A 20 -5.75 -15.56 -8.04
CA LYS A 20 -4.90 -16.75 -8.21
C LYS A 20 -3.46 -16.51 -7.74
N GLY A 21 -2.93 -15.31 -7.98
CA GLY A 21 -1.63 -14.92 -7.43
C GLY A 21 -1.67 -14.80 -5.91
N VAL A 22 -2.76 -14.25 -5.35
CA VAL A 22 -2.98 -14.21 -3.89
C VAL A 22 -3.05 -15.62 -3.30
N GLU A 23 -3.79 -16.53 -3.93
CA GLU A 23 -3.88 -17.94 -3.54
C GLU A 23 -2.50 -18.61 -3.53
N ILE A 24 -1.70 -18.47 -4.61
CA ILE A 24 -0.34 -19.02 -4.68
C ILE A 24 0.51 -18.51 -3.50
N ILE A 25 0.43 -17.22 -3.20
CA ILE A 25 1.20 -16.62 -2.11
C ILE A 25 0.75 -17.13 -0.73
N GLU A 26 -0.54 -17.40 -0.53
CA GLU A 26 -1.06 -18.05 0.69
C GLU A 26 -0.43 -19.44 0.89
N TYR A 27 -0.35 -20.26 -0.16
CA TYR A 27 0.23 -21.60 -0.11
C TYR A 27 1.76 -21.61 0.02
N LEU A 28 2.44 -20.49 -0.23
CA LEU A 28 3.91 -20.40 -0.08
C LEU A 28 4.32 -19.87 1.29
N ARG A 29 3.65 -18.82 1.78
CA ARG A 29 4.05 -18.10 2.98
C ARG A 29 3.73 -18.92 4.23
N GLY A 30 4.75 -19.22 5.04
CA GLY A 30 4.61 -20.06 6.23
C GLY A 30 4.73 -21.57 5.94
N HIS A 31 4.43 -21.99 4.71
CA HIS A 31 4.62 -23.36 4.24
C HIS A 31 6.03 -23.66 3.71
N THR A 32 6.79 -22.62 3.36
CA THR A 32 8.18 -22.72 2.89
C THR A 32 9.07 -21.69 3.60
N SER A 33 10.39 -21.78 3.41
CA SER A 33 11.33 -20.78 3.93
C SER A 33 10.95 -19.38 3.47
N GLY A 34 10.99 -18.39 4.36
CA GLY A 34 10.66 -16.99 4.01
C GLY A 34 11.50 -16.42 2.87
N LEU A 35 12.75 -16.90 2.70
CA LEU A 35 13.62 -16.52 1.58
C LEU A 35 13.13 -17.04 0.22
N ALA A 36 12.33 -18.11 0.22
CA ALA A 36 11.74 -18.69 -0.98
C ALA A 36 10.40 -18.06 -1.36
N VAL A 37 9.83 -17.18 -0.53
CA VAL A 37 8.54 -16.54 -0.80
C VAL A 37 8.76 -15.29 -1.65
N PRO A 38 8.38 -15.29 -2.95
CA PRO A 38 8.54 -14.12 -3.80
C PRO A 38 7.48 -13.06 -3.46
N THR A 39 7.76 -11.82 -3.84
CA THR A 39 6.71 -10.79 -3.92
C THR A 39 5.90 -11.01 -5.20
N PHE A 40 4.58 -11.19 -5.06
CA PHE A 40 3.63 -11.14 -6.18
C PHE A 40 3.31 -9.68 -6.51
N VAL A 41 3.48 -9.28 -7.77
CA VAL A 41 3.34 -7.90 -8.22
C VAL A 41 2.41 -7.80 -9.42
N VAL A 42 1.63 -6.73 -9.46
CA VAL A 42 0.83 -6.30 -10.60
C VAL A 42 1.44 -5.01 -11.13
N ASP A 43 1.82 -4.97 -12.40
CA ASP A 43 2.28 -3.73 -13.02
C ASP A 43 1.09 -2.81 -13.27
N ALA A 44 1.16 -1.61 -12.69
CA ALA A 44 0.10 -0.62 -12.80
C ALA A 44 0.00 -0.12 -14.24
N PRO A 45 -1.21 -0.17 -14.85
CA PRO A 45 -1.42 0.40 -16.17
C PRO A 45 -1.03 1.88 -16.20
N GLY A 46 -0.44 2.34 -17.30
CA GLY A 46 -0.01 3.74 -17.43
C GLY A 46 1.28 4.08 -16.70
N GLY A 47 2.08 3.09 -16.31
CA GLY A 47 3.43 3.32 -15.77
C GLY A 47 3.49 3.65 -14.27
N GLY A 48 2.46 3.30 -13.49
CA GLY A 48 2.42 3.54 -12.04
C GLY A 48 3.34 2.63 -11.21
N GLY A 49 4.17 1.79 -11.85
CA GLY A 49 5.13 0.89 -11.19
C GLY A 49 4.55 -0.46 -10.74
N LYS A 50 5.34 -1.22 -9.98
CA LYS A 50 5.02 -2.55 -9.48
C LYS A 50 4.22 -2.45 -8.18
N ILE A 51 2.96 -2.90 -8.19
CA ILE A 51 2.10 -2.92 -7.01
C ILE A 51 2.19 -4.31 -6.36
N PRO A 52 2.78 -4.45 -5.15
CA PRO A 52 2.79 -5.72 -4.45
C PRO A 52 1.39 -6.10 -3.99
N VAL A 53 1.03 -7.36 -4.18
CA VAL A 53 -0.27 -7.93 -3.76
C VAL A 53 -0.02 -9.17 -2.93
N MET A 54 -0.73 -9.31 -1.82
CA MET A 54 -0.60 -10.43 -0.90
C MET A 54 -1.91 -10.69 -0.15
N PRO A 55 -2.06 -11.85 0.51
CA PRO A 55 -3.17 -12.08 1.41
C PRO A 55 -3.19 -11.12 2.60
N ASN A 56 -4.37 -10.88 3.15
CA ASN A 56 -4.55 -10.06 4.34
C ASN A 56 -4.28 -10.89 5.59
N TYR A 57 -3.23 -10.52 6.34
CA TYR A 57 -2.89 -11.14 7.63
C TYR A 57 -3.29 -10.27 8.82
N VAL A 58 -3.45 -8.95 8.62
CA VAL A 58 -4.07 -8.04 9.60
C VAL A 58 -5.58 -8.10 9.39
N LEU A 59 -6.31 -8.46 10.45
CA LEU A 59 -7.77 -8.60 10.40
C LEU A 59 -8.49 -7.42 11.05
N SER A 60 -7.94 -6.90 12.14
CA SER A 60 -8.51 -5.78 12.88
C SER A 60 -7.44 -5.11 13.73
N SER A 61 -7.60 -3.83 14.02
CA SER A 61 -6.70 -3.08 14.89
C SER A 61 -7.48 -2.11 15.79
N SER A 62 -6.97 -1.90 17.00
CA SER A 62 -7.31 -0.78 17.89
C SER A 62 -6.02 -0.02 18.24
N ASP A 63 -6.16 1.02 19.05
CA ASP A 63 -5.05 1.77 19.64
C ASP A 63 -4.08 0.92 20.51
N ARG A 64 -4.55 -0.20 21.07
CA ARG A 64 -3.81 -1.06 22.01
C ARG A 64 -3.52 -2.46 21.52
N LYS A 65 -4.23 -2.94 20.49
CA LYS A 65 -4.15 -4.34 20.06
C LYS A 65 -4.35 -4.47 18.55
N THR A 66 -3.60 -5.37 17.93
CA THR A 66 -3.79 -5.78 16.53
C THR A 66 -4.10 -7.28 16.46
N VAL A 67 -5.20 -7.63 15.79
CA VAL A 67 -5.62 -9.00 15.53
C VAL A 67 -5.04 -9.46 14.20
N LEU A 68 -4.27 -10.54 14.25
CA LEU A 68 -3.58 -11.12 13.12
C LEU A 68 -4.07 -12.56 12.91
N ARG A 69 -3.97 -13.05 11.67
CA ARG A 69 -3.98 -14.49 11.40
C ARG A 69 -2.61 -14.95 10.92
N ASN A 70 -2.27 -16.21 11.14
CA ASN A 70 -1.14 -16.86 10.48
C ASN A 70 -1.61 -17.68 9.24
N PHE A 71 -0.67 -18.41 8.63
CA PHE A 71 -0.91 -19.27 7.47
C PHE A 71 -1.78 -20.51 7.81
N GLU A 72 -1.82 -20.93 9.07
CA GLU A 72 -2.65 -22.06 9.55
C GLU A 72 -4.08 -21.62 9.88
N GLY A 73 -4.39 -20.33 9.79
CA GLY A 73 -5.67 -19.77 10.21
C GLY A 73 -5.78 -19.51 11.71
N VAL A 74 -4.70 -19.67 12.48
CA VAL A 74 -4.67 -19.31 13.90
C VAL A 74 -4.76 -17.80 14.04
N LEU A 75 -5.70 -17.35 14.89
CA LEU A 75 -5.85 -15.95 15.25
C LEU A 75 -4.99 -15.64 16.46
N CYS A 76 -4.18 -14.59 16.35
CA CYS A 76 -3.37 -14.09 17.45
C CYS A 76 -3.58 -12.60 17.65
N VAL A 77 -3.31 -12.15 18.89
CA VAL A 77 -3.42 -10.75 19.27
C VAL A 77 -2.04 -10.25 19.65
N TYR A 78 -1.59 -9.22 18.93
CA TYR A 78 -0.40 -8.46 19.28
C TYR A 78 -0.82 -7.27 20.16
N SER A 79 -0.18 -7.13 21.32
CA SER A 79 -0.37 -5.96 22.19
C SER A 79 0.55 -4.83 21.75
N GLU A 80 -0.04 -3.70 21.38
CA GLU A 80 0.69 -2.50 20.99
C GLU A 80 1.37 -1.86 22.21
N PRO A 81 2.53 -1.18 22.05
CA PRO A 81 3.15 -0.44 23.13
C PRO A 81 2.29 0.73 23.59
N GLU A 82 2.41 1.10 24.87
CA GLU A 82 1.71 2.28 25.42
C GLU A 82 2.16 3.58 24.75
N ASP A 83 3.46 3.74 24.47
CA ASP A 83 3.98 4.83 23.64
C ASP A 83 4.13 4.36 22.18
N ASN A 84 3.04 4.50 21.41
CA ASN A 84 2.99 4.13 20.00
C ASN A 84 3.34 5.29 19.04
N ARG A 85 3.87 6.41 19.56
CA ARG A 85 4.27 7.57 18.76
C ARG A 85 5.75 7.47 18.39
N SER A 86 6.05 7.42 17.09
CA SER A 86 7.43 7.52 16.62
C SER A 86 8.01 8.90 16.92
N ARG A 87 9.17 8.94 17.60
CA ARG A 87 9.92 10.17 17.88
C ARG A 87 11.33 10.06 17.31
N CYS A 88 11.73 11.03 16.49
CA CYS A 88 13.12 11.11 16.05
C CYS A 88 13.98 11.65 17.20
N LEU A 89 14.91 10.84 17.70
CA LEU A 89 15.82 11.23 18.79
C LEU A 89 16.97 12.14 18.31
N GLY A 90 17.04 12.46 17.03
CA GLY A 90 18.06 13.35 16.46
C GLY A 90 19.48 12.76 16.39
N SER A 91 19.67 11.51 16.80
CA SER A 91 20.95 10.78 16.67
C SER A 91 21.30 10.47 15.21
N CYS A 92 20.31 10.46 14.32
CA CYS A 92 20.46 10.19 12.90
C CYS A 92 20.37 11.45 12.02
N LYS A 93 20.64 12.66 12.55
CA LYS A 93 20.51 13.94 11.83
C LYS A 93 21.11 13.94 10.42
N GLU A 94 22.31 13.40 10.26
CA GLU A 94 22.97 13.35 8.94
C GLU A 94 22.26 12.40 7.98
N LEU A 95 21.82 11.23 8.47
CA LEU A 95 21.03 10.30 7.69
C LEU A 95 19.69 10.91 7.30
N CYS A 96 19.01 11.59 8.22
CA CYS A 96 17.75 12.29 7.94
C CYS A 96 17.92 13.38 6.89
N ARG A 97 19.01 14.15 6.91
CA ARG A 97 19.28 15.15 5.87
C ARG A 97 19.53 14.50 4.50
N ARG A 98 20.33 13.44 4.45
CA ARG A 98 20.66 12.73 3.20
C ARG A 98 19.49 11.92 2.64
N SER A 99 18.61 11.43 3.52
CA SER A 99 17.44 10.62 3.19
C SER A 99 16.14 11.43 3.16
N ALA A 100 16.20 12.75 3.37
CA ALA A 100 15.09 13.65 3.07
C ALA A 100 15.01 13.72 1.53
N PRO A 101 14.03 13.05 0.91
CA PRO A 101 13.80 13.23 -0.52
C PRO A 101 13.40 14.70 -0.68
N GLU A 102 14.03 15.41 -1.60
CA GLU A 102 13.71 16.82 -1.88
C GLU A 102 12.22 16.97 -2.24
N ASP A 103 11.62 15.94 -2.86
CA ASP A 103 10.20 15.89 -3.22
C ASP A 103 9.57 14.53 -2.84
N ARG A 104 9.10 14.39 -1.59
CA ARG A 104 8.20 13.27 -1.25
C ARG A 104 6.87 13.49 -1.97
N GLU A 105 6.55 12.65 -2.94
CA GLU A 105 5.28 12.69 -3.66
C GLU A 105 4.29 11.63 -3.13
N GLY A 106 3.00 11.82 -3.41
CA GLY A 106 1.97 10.82 -3.09
C GLY A 106 1.64 10.70 -1.60
N ILE A 107 1.31 9.47 -1.17
CA ILE A 107 0.83 9.15 0.19
C ILE A 107 1.75 9.69 1.31
N PRO A 108 3.10 9.63 1.22
CA PRO A 108 3.99 10.22 2.23
C PRO A 108 3.65 11.67 2.60
N ARG A 109 3.20 12.51 1.65
CA ARG A 109 2.81 13.91 1.94
C ARG A 109 1.65 14.00 2.91
N LEU A 110 0.72 13.04 2.86
CA LEU A 110 -0.42 12.97 3.78
C LEU A 110 0.04 12.63 5.20
N PHE A 111 0.98 11.69 5.34
CA PHE A 111 1.52 11.31 6.64
C PHE A 111 2.36 12.40 7.30
N GLU A 112 3.07 13.21 6.50
CA GLU A 112 3.90 14.31 7.01
C GLU A 112 3.13 15.61 7.27
N GLY A 113 1.84 15.66 6.91
CA GLY A 113 1.04 16.89 6.99
C GLY A 113 1.36 17.92 5.89
N ASN A 114 2.15 17.56 4.88
CA ASN A 114 2.49 18.39 3.72
C ASN A 114 1.36 18.48 2.68
N ALA A 115 0.29 17.69 2.85
CA ALA A 115 -0.96 17.77 2.11
C ALA A 115 -2.11 17.21 2.98
N LEU A 116 -3.32 17.78 2.85
CA LEU A 116 -4.53 17.28 3.53
C LEU A 116 -5.26 16.20 2.72
N SER A 117 -5.20 16.26 1.39
CA SER A 117 -5.81 15.30 0.47
C SER A 117 -5.01 15.18 -0.83
N ILE A 118 -5.19 14.05 -1.53
CA ILE A 118 -4.70 13.83 -2.91
C ILE A 118 -5.93 13.53 -3.75
N GLU A 119 -6.16 14.34 -4.78
CA GLU A 119 -7.35 14.29 -5.60
C GLU A 119 -6.98 14.07 -7.07
N PRO A 120 -7.72 13.23 -7.82
CA PRO A 120 -7.55 13.12 -9.26
C PRO A 120 -7.74 14.47 -9.95
N LYS A 121 -6.97 14.73 -11.02
CA LYS A 121 -6.99 16.01 -11.76
C LYS A 121 -8.38 16.42 -12.27
N GLU A 122 -9.28 15.47 -12.50
CA GLU A 122 -10.58 15.73 -13.15
C GLU A 122 -11.78 15.27 -12.31
N LEU A 123 -11.94 15.80 -11.10
CA LEU A 123 -13.12 15.54 -10.27
C LEU A 123 -14.34 16.35 -10.74
N HIS A 124 -15.43 15.68 -11.10
CA HIS A 124 -16.73 16.33 -11.38
C HIS A 124 -17.23 17.20 -10.22
N ARG A 125 -16.91 16.83 -8.98
CA ARG A 125 -17.25 17.62 -7.79
C ARG A 125 -16.58 18.99 -7.80
N ASP A 126 -15.34 19.08 -8.27
CA ASP A 126 -14.60 20.33 -8.30
C ASP A 126 -15.19 21.29 -9.36
N ARG A 127 -15.55 20.77 -10.53
CA ARG A 127 -16.27 21.53 -11.58
C ARG A 127 -17.56 22.16 -11.04
N ARG A 128 -18.32 21.44 -10.19
CA ARG A 128 -19.53 21.98 -9.55
C ARG A 128 -19.21 23.08 -8.54
N ARG A 129 -18.18 22.91 -7.71
CA ARG A 129 -17.75 23.90 -6.72
C ARG A 129 -17.27 25.19 -7.38
N THR A 130 -16.52 25.09 -8.47
CA THR A 130 -16.05 26.25 -9.24
C THR A 130 -17.22 26.98 -9.92
N LYS A 131 -18.20 26.25 -10.47
CA LYS A 131 -19.43 26.85 -11.01
C LYS A 131 -20.24 27.58 -9.92
N TRP A 132 -20.48 26.95 -8.77
CA TRP A 132 -21.17 27.58 -7.64
C TRP A 132 -20.48 28.85 -7.14
N ARG A 133 -19.14 28.85 -7.09
CA ARG A 133 -18.35 30.04 -6.73
C ARG A 133 -18.43 31.16 -7.77
N ARG A 134 -18.70 30.82 -9.04
CA ARG A 134 -18.78 31.78 -10.14
C ARG A 134 -20.19 32.34 -10.35
N ASP A 135 -21.22 31.54 -10.06
CA ASP A 135 -22.63 31.89 -10.27
C ASP A 135 -23.32 32.40 -8.98
N GLY A 136 -22.58 32.49 -7.86
CA GLY A 136 -23.06 32.89 -6.53
C GLY A 136 -22.49 34.22 -6.00
N GLU A 137 -21.85 35.01 -6.88
CA GLU A 137 -21.56 36.44 -6.68
C GLU A 137 -22.53 37.29 -7.49
#